data_AF-A0A7Y5HWB2-F1
#
_entry.id   AF-A0A7Y5HWB2-F1
#
_cell.length_a   1.000
_cell.length_b   1.000
_cell.length_c   1.000
_cell.angle_alpha   90.00
_cell.angle_beta   90.00
_cell.angle_gamma   90.00
#
_symmetry.space_group_name_H-M   'P 1'
#
loop_
_entity.id
_entity.type
_entity.pdbx_description
1 polymer ?
#
loop_
_entity_poly.entity_id
_entity_poly.type
_entity_poly.pdbx_seq_one_letter_code
_entity_poly.pdbx_strand_id
1 'polypeptide(L)'
;MSRKPKKGYFVKGQFVAEGSELDLQLKAELKGTQDASRTELKRESDELQDLGKELLTLRTDLFNRLGLPDKLADALAEARRITNFEGKRRQMQYVGKLMRKLEPAVVQAVRDALDEQRSGSAKEKLALHQAEQWRDRLIAQDGAQAEWIDLYPDTDIQQLRALIRQARKDAPTAHEATVAQSQGQAPRKSRAYRELFALVRAQISGIAAEEEDAQDGTEDGDD
;
A
#
# COMPACT_ATOMS: atom_id res chain seq x y z
N MET A 1 -18.80 37.22 -4.66
CA MET A 1 -18.09 35.92 -4.62
C MET A 1 -18.89 34.95 -3.78
N SER A 2 -19.37 33.85 -4.36
CA SER A 2 -20.14 32.82 -3.64
C SER A 2 -19.20 32.10 -2.66
N ARG A 3 -19.45 32.23 -1.35
CA ARG A 3 -18.68 31.51 -0.33
C ARG A 3 -19.15 30.06 -0.35
N LYS A 4 -18.22 29.13 -0.59
CA LYS A 4 -18.51 27.69 -0.47
C LYS A 4 -19.18 27.41 0.88
N PRO A 5 -20.32 26.70 0.92
CA PRO A 5 -20.97 26.38 2.18
C PRO A 5 -20.02 25.56 3.05
N LYS A 6 -19.87 25.98 4.32
CA LYS A 6 -19.08 25.26 5.31
C LYS A 6 -19.81 23.96 5.66
N LYS A 7 -19.06 22.86 5.75
CA LYS A 7 -19.56 21.56 6.22
C LYS A 7 -19.95 21.69 7.70
N GLY A 8 -21.09 21.15 8.10
CA GLY A 8 -21.64 21.32 9.45
C GLY A 8 -22.94 20.54 9.65
N TYR A 9 -23.46 20.55 10.87
CA TYR A 9 -24.66 19.80 11.28
C TYR A 9 -25.52 20.62 12.26
N PHE A 10 -26.79 20.27 12.42
CA PHE A 10 -27.71 20.97 13.33
C PHE A 10 -27.82 20.24 14.67
N VAL A 11 -27.66 20.97 15.78
CA VAL A 11 -27.88 20.47 17.15
C VAL A 11 -28.87 21.38 17.85
N LYS A 12 -29.97 20.83 18.36
CA LYS A 12 -31.05 21.59 19.03
C LYS A 12 -31.55 22.81 18.22
N GLY A 13 -31.56 22.69 16.89
CA GLY A 13 -32.00 23.75 15.97
C GLY A 13 -30.95 24.81 15.62
N GLN A 14 -29.73 24.73 16.15
CA GLN A 14 -28.61 25.62 15.82
C GLN A 14 -27.64 24.94 14.85
N PHE A 15 -27.23 25.65 13.79
CA PHE A 15 -26.21 25.15 12.86
C PHE A 15 -24.82 25.25 13.47
N VAL A 16 -24.12 24.13 13.54
CA VAL A 16 -22.76 24.00 14.06
C VAL A 16 -21.83 23.70 12.89
N ALA A 17 -20.85 24.57 12.65
CA ALA A 17 -19.84 24.34 11.62
C ALA A 17 -18.78 23.34 12.13
N GLU A 18 -18.42 22.37 11.29
CA GLU A 18 -17.37 21.39 11.58
C GLU A 18 -16.03 22.12 11.84
N GLY A 19 -15.37 21.85 12.96
CA GLY A 19 -14.16 22.53 13.42
C GLY A 19 -14.36 23.87 14.14
N SER A 20 -15.60 24.29 14.41
CA SER A 20 -15.87 25.47 15.25
C SER A 20 -15.65 25.19 16.74
N GLU A 21 -15.49 26.23 17.56
CA GLU A 21 -15.39 26.09 19.02
C GLU A 21 -16.60 25.35 19.62
N LEU A 22 -17.79 25.57 19.04
CA LEU A 22 -19.02 24.89 19.44
C LEU A 22 -19.02 23.40 19.06
N ASP A 23 -18.42 23.02 17.91
CA ASP A 23 -18.19 21.63 17.52
C ASP A 23 -17.22 20.93 18.49
N LEU A 24 -16.14 21.60 18.87
CA LEU A 24 -15.17 21.09 19.85
C LEU A 24 -15.77 20.92 21.25
N GLN A 25 -16.57 21.89 21.71
CA GLN A 25 -17.29 21.79 22.99
C GLN A 25 -18.32 20.67 22.99
N LEU A 26 -19.14 20.55 21.94
CA LEU A 26 -20.12 19.47 21.83
C LEU A 26 -19.44 18.10 21.76
N LYS A 27 -18.32 17.97 21.06
CA LYS A 27 -17.51 16.74 21.03
C LYS A 27 -16.90 16.42 22.40
N ALA A 28 -16.39 17.41 23.12
CA ALA A 28 -15.84 17.25 24.46
C ALA A 28 -16.92 16.87 25.48
N GLU A 29 -18.10 17.49 25.40
CA GLU A 29 -19.26 17.19 26.24
C GLU A 29 -19.80 15.78 25.94
N LEU A 30 -19.87 15.39 24.66
CA LEU A 30 -20.25 14.04 24.26
C LEU A 30 -19.29 13.00 24.83
N LYS A 31 -17.96 13.23 24.80
CA LYS A 31 -16.92 12.28 25.25
C LYS A 31 -17.09 11.79 26.70
N GLY A 32 -17.85 12.50 27.54
CA GLY A 32 -18.19 12.09 28.91
C GLY A 32 -19.57 11.43 29.08
N THR A 33 -20.36 11.31 28.01
CA THR A 33 -21.74 10.77 28.05
C THR A 33 -21.81 9.33 27.54
N GLN A 34 -22.83 8.60 27.99
CA GLN A 34 -23.07 7.20 27.56
C GLN A 34 -23.24 7.05 26.05
N ASP A 35 -23.67 8.10 25.35
CA ASP A 35 -23.88 8.07 23.90
C ASP A 35 -22.59 8.19 23.08
N ALA A 36 -21.55 8.87 23.59
CA ALA A 36 -20.21 8.77 22.97
C ALA A 36 -19.60 7.39 23.18
N SER A 37 -19.74 6.83 24.38
CA SER A 37 -19.26 5.47 24.67
C SER A 37 -19.91 4.42 23.76
N ARG A 38 -21.22 4.52 23.49
CA ARG A 38 -21.91 3.64 22.53
C ARG A 38 -21.40 3.81 21.09
N THR A 39 -21.08 5.03 20.70
CA THR A 39 -20.55 5.33 19.36
C THR A 39 -19.12 4.82 19.21
N GLU A 40 -18.29 4.97 20.23
CA GLU A 40 -16.91 4.45 20.29
C GLU A 40 -16.89 2.92 20.27
N LEU A 41 -17.69 2.26 21.12
CA LEU A 41 -17.82 0.79 21.13
C LEU A 41 -18.29 0.24 19.77
N LYS A 42 -19.18 0.97 19.09
CA LYS A 42 -19.60 0.62 17.74
C LYS A 42 -18.43 0.75 16.75
N ARG A 43 -17.67 1.85 16.83
CA ARG A 43 -16.51 2.08 15.96
C ARG A 43 -15.44 1.01 16.16
N GLU A 44 -15.09 0.68 17.39
CA GLU A 44 -14.14 -0.39 17.72
C GLU A 44 -14.64 -1.75 17.21
N SER A 45 -15.94 -2.02 17.36
CA SER A 45 -16.55 -3.24 16.84
C SER A 45 -16.47 -3.31 15.31
N ASP A 46 -16.72 -2.20 14.62
CA ASP A 46 -16.65 -2.12 13.16
C ASP A 46 -15.19 -2.28 12.68
N GLU A 47 -14.24 -1.63 13.35
CA GLU A 47 -12.79 -1.76 13.10
C GLU A 47 -12.31 -3.22 13.24
N LEU A 48 -12.72 -3.93 14.30
CA LEU A 48 -12.35 -5.33 14.51
C LEU A 48 -13.00 -6.26 13.47
N GLN A 49 -14.22 -5.95 13.03
CA GLN A 49 -14.86 -6.69 11.95
C GLN A 49 -14.14 -6.46 10.61
N ASP A 50 -13.68 -5.24 10.35
CA ASP A 50 -12.91 -4.90 9.16
C ASP A 50 -11.54 -5.58 9.15
N LEU A 51 -10.81 -5.59 10.27
CA LEU A 51 -9.59 -6.40 10.42
C LEU A 51 -9.85 -7.89 10.13
N GLY A 52 -10.97 -8.42 10.63
CA GLY A 52 -11.40 -9.78 10.32
C GLY A 52 -11.65 -10.04 8.83
N LYS A 53 -12.12 -9.04 8.07
CA LYS A 53 -12.26 -9.13 6.60
C LYS A 53 -10.89 -9.10 5.93
N GLU A 54 -10.00 -8.25 6.38
CA GLU A 54 -8.66 -8.10 5.81
C GLU A 54 -7.80 -9.35 5.98
N LEU A 55 -7.97 -10.09 7.08
CA LEU A 55 -7.36 -11.40 7.30
C LEU A 55 -7.67 -12.41 6.17
N LEU A 56 -8.78 -12.26 5.45
CA LEU A 56 -9.07 -13.09 4.28
C LEU A 56 -8.12 -12.83 3.10
N THR A 57 -7.43 -11.70 3.08
CA THR A 57 -6.46 -11.34 2.04
C THR A 57 -5.01 -11.49 2.50
N LEU A 58 -4.79 -11.88 3.75
CA LEU A 58 -3.44 -12.06 4.30
C LEU A 58 -2.76 -13.28 3.66
N ARG A 59 -1.49 -13.13 3.30
CA ARG A 59 -0.64 -14.17 2.73
C ARG A 59 -0.45 -15.31 3.75
N THR A 60 -0.35 -16.54 3.25
CA THR A 60 -0.41 -17.76 4.08
C THR A 60 0.71 -17.85 5.11
N ASP A 61 1.93 -17.42 4.78
CA ASP A 61 3.07 -17.34 5.69
C ASP A 61 2.80 -16.40 6.87
N LEU A 62 2.33 -15.18 6.62
CA LEU A 62 1.96 -14.22 7.65
C LEU A 62 0.79 -14.72 8.49
N PHE A 63 -0.21 -15.31 7.85
CA PHE A 63 -1.37 -15.88 8.53
C PHE A 63 -0.99 -16.99 9.51
N ASN A 64 -0.09 -17.89 9.10
CA ASN A 64 0.36 -19.00 9.94
C ASN A 64 1.19 -18.51 11.13
N ARG A 65 2.01 -17.45 10.95
CA ARG A 65 2.82 -16.83 12.02
C ARG A 65 1.97 -16.27 13.16
N LEU A 66 0.74 -15.81 12.86
CA LEU A 66 -0.16 -15.21 13.86
C LEU A 66 -0.65 -16.19 14.92
N GLY A 67 -0.61 -17.50 14.69
CA GLY A 67 -1.06 -18.50 15.66
C GLY A 67 -2.50 -18.28 16.14
N LEU A 68 -3.41 -17.90 15.23
CA LEU A 68 -4.79 -17.55 15.58
C LEU A 68 -5.54 -18.73 16.20
N PRO A 69 -6.48 -18.50 17.14
CA PRO A 69 -7.29 -19.57 17.71
C PRO A 69 -8.05 -20.36 16.64
N ASP A 70 -8.12 -21.69 16.78
CA ASP A 70 -8.74 -22.60 15.80
C ASP A 70 -10.13 -22.14 15.35
N LYS A 71 -10.97 -21.70 16.30
CA LYS A 71 -12.33 -21.21 16.01
C LYS A 71 -12.34 -20.03 15.03
N LEU A 72 -11.36 -19.13 15.10
CA LEU A 72 -11.23 -18.00 14.20
C LEU A 72 -10.67 -18.44 12.85
N ALA A 73 -9.65 -19.31 12.85
CA ALA A 73 -9.10 -19.89 11.63
C ALA A 73 -10.16 -20.64 10.82
N ASP A 74 -10.96 -21.49 11.47
CA ASP A 74 -12.08 -22.22 10.88
C ASP A 74 -13.15 -21.26 10.33
N ALA A 75 -13.49 -20.22 11.09
CA ALA A 75 -14.47 -19.24 10.67
C ALA A 75 -14.03 -18.48 9.41
N LEU A 76 -12.74 -18.15 9.30
CA LEU A 76 -12.15 -17.52 8.13
C LEU A 76 -12.08 -18.49 6.93
N ALA A 77 -11.72 -19.76 7.16
CA ALA A 77 -11.72 -20.79 6.13
C ALA A 77 -13.13 -21.00 5.55
N GLU A 78 -14.16 -21.00 6.40
CA GLU A 78 -15.55 -21.09 5.96
C GLU A 78 -15.98 -19.82 5.20
N ALA A 79 -15.58 -18.64 5.66
CA ALA A 79 -15.87 -17.39 4.96
C ALA A 79 -15.30 -17.33 3.53
N ARG A 80 -14.21 -18.07 3.26
CA ARG A 80 -13.63 -18.23 1.90
C ARG A 80 -14.48 -19.14 1.01
N ARG A 81 -15.19 -20.13 1.57
CA ARG A 81 -16.03 -21.09 0.84
C ARG A 81 -17.41 -20.54 0.51
N ILE A 82 -17.96 -19.67 1.36
CA ILE A 82 -19.31 -19.14 1.17
C ILE A 82 -19.35 -18.20 -0.05
N THR A 83 -20.16 -18.57 -1.04
CA THR A 83 -20.40 -17.79 -2.26
C THR A 83 -21.62 -16.86 -2.15
N ASN A 84 -22.60 -17.22 -1.33
CA ASN A 84 -23.80 -16.42 -1.11
C ASN A 84 -23.49 -15.14 -0.31
N PHE A 85 -23.94 -13.98 -0.80
CA PHE A 85 -23.67 -12.69 -0.17
C PHE A 85 -24.16 -12.61 1.28
N GLU A 86 -25.38 -13.06 1.55
CA GLU A 86 -25.99 -13.00 2.88
C GLU A 86 -25.30 -13.98 3.85
N GLY A 87 -24.99 -15.18 3.38
CA GLY A 87 -24.20 -16.15 4.13
C GLY A 87 -22.82 -15.61 4.50
N LYS A 88 -22.12 -15.01 3.54
CA LYS A 88 -20.79 -14.42 3.75
C LYS A 88 -20.88 -13.24 4.72
N ARG A 89 -21.90 -12.39 4.60
CA ARG A 89 -22.15 -11.27 5.51
C ARG A 89 -22.31 -11.75 6.96
N ARG A 90 -23.14 -12.78 7.20
CA ARG A 90 -23.35 -13.36 8.53
C ARG A 90 -22.09 -14.01 9.08
N GLN A 91 -21.34 -14.73 8.23
CA GLN A 91 -20.08 -15.32 8.62
C GLN A 91 -19.06 -14.24 9.03
N MET A 92 -18.99 -13.12 8.31
CA MET A 92 -18.11 -12.01 8.68
C MET A 92 -18.54 -11.33 9.99
N GLN A 93 -19.82 -11.30 10.33
CA GLN A 93 -20.27 -10.84 11.65
C GLN A 93 -19.83 -11.80 12.76
N TYR A 94 -19.86 -13.11 12.50
CA TYR A 94 -19.34 -14.10 13.44
C TYR A 94 -17.82 -13.97 13.61
N VAL A 95 -17.06 -13.77 12.52
CA VAL A 95 -15.63 -13.44 12.58
C VAL A 95 -15.41 -12.19 13.43
N GLY A 96 -16.16 -11.09 13.21
CA GLY A 96 -16.06 -9.90 14.05
C GLY A 96 -16.35 -10.16 15.54
N LYS A 97 -17.29 -11.05 15.86
CA LYS A 97 -17.54 -11.51 17.24
C LYS A 97 -16.35 -12.27 17.82
N LEU A 98 -15.64 -13.06 17.03
CA LEU A 98 -14.43 -13.77 17.46
C LEU A 98 -13.25 -12.81 17.64
N MET A 99 -13.08 -11.83 16.74
CA MET A 99 -12.05 -10.79 16.85
C MET A 99 -12.18 -10.00 18.15
N ARG A 100 -13.40 -9.67 18.60
CA ARG A 100 -13.66 -9.00 19.89
C ARG A 100 -13.29 -9.83 21.14
N LYS A 101 -13.00 -11.12 20.98
CA LYS A 101 -12.59 -12.01 22.08
C LYS A 101 -11.09 -12.26 22.10
N LEU A 102 -10.35 -11.72 21.14
CA LEU A 102 -8.91 -11.85 21.11
C LEU A 102 -8.29 -10.94 22.17
N GLU A 103 -7.16 -11.37 22.71
CA GLU A 103 -6.33 -10.52 23.56
C GLU A 103 -5.80 -9.33 22.74
N PRO A 104 -5.64 -8.14 23.34
CA PRO A 104 -5.18 -6.95 22.63
C PRO A 104 -3.86 -7.16 21.88
N ALA A 105 -2.94 -7.94 22.45
CA ALA A 105 -1.66 -8.27 21.83
C ALA A 105 -1.83 -9.07 20.52
N VAL A 106 -2.79 -10.00 20.46
CA VAL A 106 -3.07 -10.76 19.24
C VAL A 106 -3.70 -9.86 18.17
N VAL A 107 -4.59 -8.95 18.57
CA VAL A 107 -5.16 -7.96 17.64
C VAL A 107 -4.07 -7.05 17.09
N GLN A 108 -3.09 -6.66 17.91
CA GLN A 108 -1.96 -5.86 17.44
C GLN A 108 -1.10 -6.65 16.44
N ALA A 109 -0.74 -7.90 16.74
CA ALA A 109 -0.01 -8.75 15.81
C ALA A 109 -0.72 -8.91 14.45
N VAL A 110 -2.06 -9.01 14.46
CA VAL A 110 -2.88 -9.01 13.23
C VAL A 110 -2.69 -7.71 12.43
N ARG A 111 -2.69 -6.55 13.10
CA ARG A 111 -2.45 -5.26 12.43
C ARG A 111 -1.05 -5.21 11.83
N ASP A 112 -0.05 -5.59 12.60
CA ASP A 112 1.35 -5.57 12.18
C ASP A 112 1.57 -6.46 10.95
N ALA A 113 1.00 -7.68 10.94
CA ALA A 113 1.06 -8.57 9.79
C ALA A 113 0.35 -8.01 8.54
N LEU A 114 -0.77 -7.31 8.73
CA LEU A 114 -1.47 -6.64 7.62
C LEU A 114 -0.65 -5.47 7.08
N ASP A 115 0.02 -4.73 7.96
CA ASP A 115 0.88 -3.62 7.59
C ASP A 115 2.17 -4.09 6.91
N GLU A 116 2.78 -5.20 7.34
CA GLU A 116 3.90 -5.89 6.66
C GLU A 116 3.52 -6.26 5.22
N GLN A 117 2.33 -6.83 5.02
CA GLN A 117 1.85 -7.14 3.67
C GLN A 117 1.67 -5.88 2.81
N ARG A 118 1.16 -4.79 3.39
CA ARG A 118 0.95 -3.52 2.69
C ARG A 118 2.27 -2.83 2.36
N SER A 119 3.22 -2.83 3.29
CA SER A 119 4.52 -2.19 3.15
C SER A 119 5.35 -2.86 2.07
N GLY A 120 5.39 -4.20 2.02
CA GLY A 120 6.03 -4.94 0.93
C GLY A 120 5.49 -4.53 -0.45
N SER A 121 4.16 -4.48 -0.60
CA SER A 121 3.53 -4.04 -1.86
C SER A 121 3.82 -2.58 -2.20
N ALA A 122 3.88 -1.69 -1.20
CA ALA A 122 4.16 -0.28 -1.40
C ALA A 122 5.62 -0.04 -1.81
N LYS A 123 6.58 -0.74 -1.17
CA LYS A 123 8.00 -0.69 -1.49
C LYS A 123 8.26 -1.19 -2.92
N GLU A 124 7.69 -2.32 -3.31
CA GLU A 124 7.80 -2.86 -4.67
C GLU A 124 7.27 -1.89 -5.74
N LYS A 125 6.12 -1.26 -5.48
CA LYS A 125 5.53 -0.25 -6.38
C LYS A 125 6.41 0.99 -6.48
N LEU A 126 6.96 1.46 -5.36
CA LEU A 126 7.87 2.60 -5.34
C LEU A 126 9.14 2.30 -6.15
N ALA A 127 9.76 1.14 -5.91
CA ALA A 127 10.94 0.70 -6.65
C ALA A 127 10.66 0.59 -8.16
N LEU A 128 9.48 0.09 -8.54
CA LEU A 128 9.04 0.05 -9.93
C LEU A 128 8.97 1.45 -10.55
N HIS A 129 8.34 2.40 -9.88
CA HIS A 129 8.23 3.78 -10.39
C HIS A 129 9.57 4.50 -10.43
N GLN A 130 10.43 4.30 -9.43
CA GLN A 130 11.79 4.83 -9.43
C GLN A 130 12.60 4.26 -10.61
N ALA A 131 12.48 2.96 -10.88
CA ALA A 131 13.15 2.32 -12.01
C ALA A 131 12.65 2.85 -13.37
N GLU A 132 11.34 3.10 -13.50
CA GLU A 132 10.77 3.73 -14.69
C GLU A 132 11.34 5.13 -14.92
N GLN A 133 11.36 5.96 -13.87
CA GLN A 133 11.89 7.32 -13.92
C GLN A 133 13.38 7.33 -14.27
N TRP A 134 14.18 6.48 -13.64
CA TRP A 134 15.61 6.37 -13.93
C TRP A 134 15.88 5.90 -15.36
N ARG A 135 15.19 4.87 -15.84
CA ARG A 135 15.30 4.44 -17.24
C ARG A 135 15.01 5.59 -18.20
N ASP A 136 13.89 6.29 -18.02
CA ASP A 136 13.49 7.36 -18.93
C ASP A 136 14.49 8.54 -18.86
N ARG A 137 15.00 8.84 -17.67
CA ARG A 137 16.05 9.85 -17.46
C ARG A 137 17.38 9.48 -18.12
N LEU A 138 17.84 8.23 -17.96
CA LEU A 138 19.07 7.71 -18.58
C LEU A 138 19.01 7.76 -20.11
N ILE A 139 17.83 7.50 -20.68
CA ILE A 139 17.62 7.62 -22.13
C ILE A 139 17.58 9.09 -22.57
N ALA A 140 16.97 9.98 -21.80
CA ALA A 140 16.77 11.37 -22.21
C ALA A 140 17.98 12.28 -21.95
N GLN A 141 18.79 12.01 -20.93
CA GLN A 141 19.83 12.92 -20.43
C GLN A 141 21.19 12.21 -20.38
N ASP A 142 22.22 12.80 -21.00
CA ASP A 142 23.58 12.25 -20.99
C ASP A 142 24.23 12.27 -19.60
N GLY A 143 23.95 13.29 -18.80
CA GLY A 143 24.50 13.44 -17.44
C GLY A 143 23.94 12.43 -16.43
N ALA A 144 22.74 11.89 -16.66
CA ALA A 144 22.08 10.99 -15.72
C ALA A 144 22.84 9.67 -15.51
N GLN A 145 23.69 9.28 -16.46
CA GLN A 145 24.53 8.10 -16.33
C GLN A 145 25.60 8.27 -15.25
N ALA A 146 26.16 9.46 -15.08
CA ALA A 146 27.15 9.72 -14.02
C ALA A 146 26.48 9.63 -12.65
N GLU A 147 25.33 10.30 -12.50
CA GLU A 147 24.52 10.24 -11.26
C GLU A 147 24.11 8.81 -10.90
N TRP A 148 23.76 7.99 -11.90
CA TRP A 148 23.44 6.58 -11.66
C TRP A 148 24.65 5.79 -11.12
N ILE A 149 25.84 6.00 -11.70
CA ILE A 149 27.05 5.29 -11.29
C ILE A 149 27.46 5.69 -9.86
N ASP A 150 27.27 6.96 -9.50
CA ASP A 150 27.56 7.44 -8.14
C ASP A 150 26.61 6.82 -7.10
N LEU A 151 25.34 6.58 -7.46
CA LEU A 151 24.34 5.99 -6.58
C LEU A 151 24.37 4.45 -6.56
N TYR A 152 24.73 3.81 -7.67
CA TYR A 152 24.70 2.35 -7.86
C TYR A 152 26.04 1.87 -8.45
N PRO A 153 27.15 1.94 -7.67
CA PRO A 153 28.50 1.67 -8.15
C PRO A 153 28.72 0.24 -8.65
N ASP A 154 27.92 -0.73 -8.16
CA ASP A 154 28.00 -2.14 -8.56
C ASP A 154 27.32 -2.45 -9.90
N THR A 155 26.73 -1.44 -10.55
CA THR A 155 26.16 -1.61 -11.88
C THR A 155 27.25 -1.91 -12.91
N ASP A 156 27.05 -2.92 -13.78
CA ASP A 156 27.89 -3.10 -14.96
C ASP A 156 27.75 -1.89 -15.91
N ILE A 157 28.73 -0.99 -15.83
CA ILE A 157 28.77 0.28 -16.56
C ILE A 157 28.79 0.05 -18.07
N GLN A 158 29.43 -1.01 -18.55
CA GLN A 158 29.51 -1.29 -20.00
C GLN A 158 28.18 -1.77 -20.53
N GLN A 159 27.53 -2.69 -19.80
CA GLN A 159 26.17 -3.14 -20.12
C GLN A 159 25.18 -1.97 -20.10
N LEU A 160 25.21 -1.15 -19.05
CA LEU A 160 24.35 0.03 -18.91
C LEU A 160 24.50 0.98 -20.11
N ARG A 161 25.73 1.34 -20.45
CA ARG A 161 26.03 2.22 -21.59
C ARG A 161 25.56 1.64 -22.92
N ALA A 162 25.75 0.34 -23.15
CA ALA A 162 25.29 -0.34 -24.35
C ALA A 162 23.77 -0.30 -24.46
N LEU A 163 23.05 -0.60 -23.37
CA LEU A 163 21.60 -0.57 -23.30
C LEU A 163 21.03 0.84 -23.53
N ILE A 164 21.62 1.88 -22.93
CA ILE A 164 21.20 3.27 -23.15
C ILE A 164 21.33 3.67 -24.62
N ARG A 165 22.50 3.41 -25.24
CA ARG A 165 22.71 3.73 -26.66
C ARG A 165 21.74 2.99 -27.56
N GLN A 166 21.53 1.70 -27.32
CA GLN A 166 20.61 0.88 -28.12
C GLN A 166 19.15 1.31 -27.93
N ALA A 167 18.74 1.64 -26.70
CA ALA A 167 17.38 2.14 -26.42
C ALA A 167 17.11 3.50 -27.08
N ARG A 168 18.10 4.39 -27.15
CA ARG A 168 18.01 5.66 -27.89
C ARG A 168 17.93 5.44 -29.41
N LYS A 169 18.75 4.52 -29.93
CA LYS A 169 18.76 4.18 -31.36
C LYS A 169 17.43 3.56 -31.82
N ASP A 170 16.85 2.69 -30.99
CA ASP A 170 15.59 2.00 -31.26
C ASP A 170 14.35 2.81 -30.85
N ALA A 171 14.53 4.07 -30.42
CA ALA A 171 13.42 4.93 -30.08
C ALA A 171 12.59 5.19 -31.34
N PRO A 172 11.26 4.98 -31.29
CA PRO A 172 10.41 5.19 -32.45
C PRO A 172 10.53 6.64 -32.93
N THR A 173 10.66 6.79 -34.24
CA THR A 173 10.66 8.12 -34.85
C THR A 173 9.31 8.80 -34.63
N ALA A 174 9.27 10.13 -34.73
CA ALA A 174 8.03 10.89 -34.59
C ALA A 174 6.93 10.42 -35.57
N HIS A 175 7.33 9.94 -36.75
CA HIS A 175 6.42 9.40 -37.75
C HIS A 175 5.86 8.03 -37.34
N GLU A 176 6.69 7.10 -36.88
CA GLU A 176 6.23 5.79 -36.40
C GLU A 176 5.34 5.89 -35.16
N ALA A 177 5.64 6.84 -34.27
CA ALA A 177 4.82 7.10 -33.09
C ALA A 177 3.43 7.65 -33.47
N THR A 178 3.35 8.53 -34.47
CA THR A 178 2.06 9.08 -34.96
C THR A 178 1.25 8.05 -35.75
N VAL A 179 1.91 7.17 -36.52
CA VAL A 179 1.26 6.04 -37.19
C VAL A 179 0.72 5.01 -36.19
N ALA A 180 1.47 4.67 -35.13
CA ALA A 180 0.99 3.78 -34.09
C ALA A 180 -0.24 4.36 -33.36
N GLN A 181 -0.18 5.65 -33.00
CA GLN A 181 -1.30 6.35 -32.35
C GLN A 181 -2.56 6.41 -33.22
N SER A 182 -2.42 6.68 -34.53
CA SER A 182 -3.58 6.72 -35.45
C SER A 182 -4.24 5.35 -35.66
N GLN A 183 -3.49 4.26 -35.43
CA GLN A 183 -4.00 2.89 -35.42
C GLN A 183 -4.50 2.43 -34.03
N GLY A 184 -4.54 3.33 -33.04
CA GLY A 184 -4.93 2.99 -31.66
C GLY A 184 -3.93 2.09 -30.93
N GLN A 185 -2.71 1.95 -31.45
CA GLN A 185 -1.66 1.10 -30.88
C GLN A 185 -0.70 1.95 -30.05
N ALA A 186 -0.34 1.46 -28.86
CA ALA A 186 0.75 2.05 -28.11
C ALA A 186 2.09 1.82 -28.84
N PRO A 187 2.99 2.82 -28.88
CA PRO A 187 4.29 2.65 -29.52
C PRO A 187 5.05 1.49 -28.84
N ARG A 188 5.46 0.51 -29.64
CA ARG A 188 6.18 -0.68 -29.14
C ARG A 188 7.53 -0.28 -28.57
N LYS A 189 7.76 -0.61 -27.30
CA LYS A 189 9.05 -0.41 -26.65
C LYS A 189 10.07 -1.43 -27.16
N SER A 190 11.30 -1.00 -27.39
CA SER A 190 12.38 -1.89 -27.88
C SER A 190 12.80 -2.91 -26.82
N ARG A 191 13.58 -3.92 -27.24
CA ARG A 191 14.16 -4.90 -26.31
C ARG A 191 15.10 -4.22 -25.32
N ALA A 192 15.99 -3.35 -25.81
CA ALA A 192 16.92 -2.59 -24.98
C ALA A 192 16.20 -1.71 -23.95
N TYR A 193 15.06 -1.11 -24.30
CA TYR A 193 14.25 -0.32 -23.35
C TYR A 193 13.75 -1.17 -22.16
N ARG A 194 13.35 -2.42 -22.42
CA ARG A 194 12.88 -3.34 -21.37
C ARG A 194 14.04 -3.92 -20.55
N GLU A 195 15.14 -4.26 -21.20
CA GLU A 195 16.34 -4.76 -20.51
C GLU A 195 16.98 -3.69 -19.63
N LEU A 196 16.99 -2.42 -20.08
CA LEU A 196 17.44 -1.30 -19.25
C LEU A 196 16.58 -1.13 -17.99
N PHE A 197 15.25 -1.24 -18.12
CA PHE A 197 14.35 -1.25 -16.96
C PHE A 197 14.67 -2.40 -16.00
N ALA A 198 14.86 -3.62 -16.52
CA ALA A 198 15.14 -4.79 -15.70
C ALA A 198 16.45 -4.63 -14.92
N LEU A 199 17.51 -4.13 -15.57
CA LEU A 199 18.80 -3.85 -14.93
C LEU A 199 18.67 -2.78 -13.85
N VAL A 200 18.04 -1.63 -14.17
CA VAL A 200 17.84 -0.52 -13.22
C VAL A 200 17.00 -0.97 -12.02
N ARG A 201 15.92 -1.71 -12.26
CA ARG A 201 15.07 -2.25 -11.19
C ARG A 201 15.84 -3.22 -10.30
N ALA A 202 16.66 -4.10 -10.87
CA ALA A 202 17.44 -5.05 -10.09
C ALA A 202 18.38 -4.35 -9.11
N GLN A 203 19.02 -3.26 -9.53
CA GLN A 203 19.90 -2.45 -8.67
C GLN A 203 19.12 -1.71 -7.58
N ILE A 204 17.99 -1.08 -7.91
CA ILE A 204 17.13 -0.40 -6.93
C ILE A 204 16.56 -1.38 -5.90
N SER A 205 16.09 -2.54 -6.35
CA SER A 205 15.56 -3.57 -5.45
C SER A 205 16.64 -4.29 -4.63
N GLY A 206 17.88 -4.38 -5.14
CA GLY A 206 19.01 -4.95 -4.40
C GLY A 206 19.38 -4.09 -3.18
N ILE A 207 19.54 -2.78 -3.37
CA ILE A 207 19.82 -1.84 -2.27
C ILE A 207 18.69 -1.85 -1.23
N ALA A 208 17.43 -1.87 -1.67
CA ALA A 208 16.29 -1.92 -0.75
C ALA A 208 16.28 -3.18 0.13
N ALA A 209 16.81 -4.31 -0.37
CA ALA A 209 16.95 -5.54 0.42
C ALA A 209 18.14 -5.48 1.39
N GLU A 210 19.27 -4.90 0.96
CA GLU A 210 20.45 -4.71 1.84
C GLU A 210 20.16 -3.75 3.01
N GLU A 211 19.37 -2.70 2.77
CA GLU A 211 18.90 -1.78 3.81
C GLU A 211 17.96 -2.46 4.83
N GLU A 212 17.22 -3.49 4.42
CA GLU A 212 16.35 -4.28 5.30
C GLU A 212 17.15 -5.24 6.16
N ASP A 213 18.08 -6.01 5.57
CA ASP A 213 18.96 -6.92 6.31
C ASP A 213 19.79 -6.16 7.35
N ALA A 214 20.20 -4.92 7.05
CA ALA A 214 20.92 -4.05 7.97
C ALA A 214 20.04 -3.50 9.11
N GLN A 215 18.73 -3.33 8.92
CA GLN A 215 17.80 -2.86 9.95
C GLN A 215 17.36 -4.01 10.87
N ASP A 216 17.05 -5.18 10.31
CA ASP A 216 16.60 -6.36 11.07
C ASP A 216 17.74 -6.92 11.94
N GLY A 217 18.99 -6.85 11.46
CA GLY A 217 20.18 -7.25 12.23
C GLY A 217 20.56 -6.33 13.40
N THR A 218 19.87 -5.21 13.59
CA THR A 218 20.15 -4.27 14.71
C THR A 218 19.20 -4.39 15.90
N GLU A 219 18.13 -5.20 15.82
CA GLU A 219 17.18 -5.37 16.93
C GLU A 219 17.49 -6.56 17.88
N ASP A 220 18.38 -7.49 17.51
CA ASP A 220 18.74 -8.67 18.34
C ASP A 220 19.92 -8.43 19.32
N GLY A 221 20.21 -7.17 19.65
CA GLY A 221 21.44 -6.78 20.35
C GLY A 221 21.27 -5.76 21.47
N ASP A 222 20.21 -5.84 22.29
CA ASP A 222 20.25 -5.29 23.64
C ASP A 222 19.23 -5.98 24.58
N ASP A 223 19.75 -6.41 25.72
CA ASP A 223 19.15 -7.03 26.94
C ASP A 223 18.91 -8.57 26.99
#